data_AF-A0A828RVV5-F1
#
_entry.id   AF-A0A828RVV5-F1
#
_cell.length_a   1.000
_cell.length_b   1.000
_cell.length_c   1.000
_cell.angle_alpha   90.00
_cell.angle_beta   90.00
_cell.angle_gamma   90.00
#
_symmetry.space_group_name_H-M   'P 1'
#
loop_
_entity.id
_entity.type
_entity.pdbx_description
1 polymer ?
#
loop_
_entity_poly.entity_id
_entity_poly.type
_entity_poly.pdbx_seq_one_letter_code
_entity_poly.pdbx_strand_id
1 'polypeptide(L)'
;MFTLKSEIEFDAAHYLSDYEGKCHNIHGHRYRVVIKVSADSLHETGQCRGMVDDFSTIKQALKKIHDLFDHRLILEENEEGKELAKKNSRDKARL
;
A
#
# COMPACT_ATOMS: atom_id res chain seq x y z
N MET A 1 -23.25 -6.67 -11.72
CA MET A 1 -22.00 -6.40 -11.00
C MET A 1 -21.42 -5.08 -11.47
N PHE A 2 -21.31 -4.12 -10.56
CA PHE A 2 -20.73 -2.80 -10.77
C PHE A 2 -19.39 -2.74 -10.05
N THR A 3 -18.40 -2.05 -10.63
CA THR A 3 -17.05 -1.99 -10.08
C THR A 3 -16.48 -0.59 -10.16
N LEU A 4 -15.92 -0.11 -9.05
CA LEU A 4 -15.04 1.05 -9.00
C LEU A 4 -13.59 0.59 -9.01
N LYS A 5 -12.75 1.28 -9.78
CA LYS A 5 -11.30 1.10 -9.78
C LYS A 5 -10.66 2.43 -9.40
N SER A 6 -9.70 2.37 -8.49
CA SER A 6 -8.85 3.50 -8.13
C SER A 6 -7.42 3.00 -7.90
N GLU A 7 -6.45 3.90 -7.96
CA GLU A 7 -5.05 3.55 -7.77
C GLU A 7 -4.25 4.69 -7.15
N ILE A 8 -3.13 4.33 -6.55
CA ILE A 8 -2.06 5.23 -6.10
C ILE A 8 -0.71 4.64 -6.52
N GLU A 9 0.30 5.50 -6.54
CA GLU A 9 1.69 5.11 -6.68
C GLU A 9 2.49 5.70 -5.52
N PHE A 10 3.50 4.98 -5.04
CA PHE A 10 4.46 5.47 -4.04
C PHE A 10 5.85 4.93 -4.35
N ASP A 11 6.88 5.67 -3.98
CA ASP A 11 8.27 5.29 -4.21
C ASP A 11 8.87 4.76 -2.89
N ALA A 12 9.39 3.53 -2.89
CA ALA A 12 9.95 2.90 -1.69
C ALA A 12 11.16 2.03 -2.01
N ALA A 13 12.05 1.89 -1.03
CA ALA A 13 13.16 0.94 -1.06
C ALA A 13 12.77 -0.36 -0.33
N HIS A 14 13.41 -1.47 -0.68
CA HIS A 14 13.28 -2.77 -0.01
C HIS A 14 14.48 -3.67 -0.32
N TYR A 15 14.51 -4.83 0.34
CA TYR A 15 15.36 -5.96 0.00
C TYR A 15 14.64 -7.25 0.41
N LEU A 16 15.07 -8.39 -0.13
CA LEU A 16 14.54 -9.70 0.24
C LEU A 16 15.56 -10.46 1.09
N SER A 17 15.18 -10.79 2.31
CA SER A 17 15.93 -11.65 3.22
C SER A 17 15.98 -13.07 2.68
N ASP A 18 17.12 -13.74 2.87
CA ASP A 18 17.33 -15.14 2.44
C ASP A 18 17.06 -15.41 0.94
N TYR A 19 17.18 -14.37 0.10
CA TYR A 19 16.94 -14.48 -1.33
C TYR A 19 18.26 -14.63 -2.12
N GLU A 20 18.43 -15.74 -2.84
CA GLU A 20 19.58 -15.93 -3.71
C GLU A 20 19.40 -15.19 -5.05
N GLY A 21 19.70 -13.89 -5.06
CA GLY A 21 19.70 -13.08 -6.28
C GLY A 21 19.88 -11.59 -6.02
N LYS A 22 19.75 -10.77 -7.08
CA LYS A 22 20.00 -9.32 -7.01
C LYS A 22 19.12 -8.60 -5.97
N CYS A 23 17.92 -9.09 -5.72
CA CYS A 23 16.95 -8.51 -4.79
C CYS A 23 17.34 -8.63 -3.32
N HIS A 24 18.38 -9.41 -2.98
CA HIS A 24 18.97 -9.40 -1.64
C HIS A 24 19.65 -8.07 -1.31
N ASN A 25 20.08 -7.32 -2.32
CA ASN A 25 20.61 -5.97 -2.12
C ASN A 25 19.46 -4.97 -1.93
N ILE A 26 19.70 -3.93 -1.13
CA ILE A 26 18.78 -2.80 -1.02
C ILE A 26 18.64 -2.11 -2.38
N HIS A 27 17.40 -1.98 -2.84
CA HIS A 27 17.04 -1.30 -4.08
C HIS A 27 15.64 -0.69 -3.94
N GLY A 28 15.15 0.02 -4.96
CA GLY A 28 13.85 0.68 -4.88
C GLY A 28 13.01 0.50 -6.13
N HIS A 29 11.71 0.74 -5.96
CA HIS A 29 10.70 0.68 -7.01
C HIS A 29 9.68 1.79 -6.83
N ARG A 30 8.99 2.11 -7.93
CA ARG A 30 7.67 2.73 -7.87
C ARG A 30 6.63 1.64 -7.73
N TYR A 31 6.00 1.56 -6.57
CA TYR A 31 4.90 0.64 -6.32
C TYR A 31 3.61 1.25 -6.82
N ARG A 32 2.77 0.44 -7.47
CA ARG A 32 1.43 0.83 -7.91
C ARG A 32 0.40 -0.05 -7.20
N VAL A 33 -0.45 0.57 -6.39
CA VAL A 33 -1.54 -0.12 -5.70
C VAL A 33 -2.84 0.14 -6.44
N VAL A 34 -3.46 -0.91 -6.95
CA VAL A 34 -4.75 -0.84 -7.65
C VAL A 34 -5.81 -1.50 -6.77
N ILE A 35 -6.83 -0.75 -6.39
CA ILE A 35 -7.99 -1.27 -5.67
C ILE A 35 -9.20 -1.38 -6.60
N LYS A 36 -9.96 -2.46 -6.41
CA LYS A 36 -11.26 -2.66 -7.04
C LYS A 36 -12.31 -2.92 -5.96
N VAL A 37 -13.36 -2.11 -5.95
CA VAL A 37 -14.52 -2.28 -5.07
C VAL A 37 -15.70 -2.67 -5.94
N SER A 38 -16.37 -3.78 -5.65
CA SER A 38 -17.46 -4.29 -6.47
C SER A 38 -18.70 -4.58 -5.64
N ALA A 39 -19.86 -4.36 -6.25
CA ALA A 39 -21.16 -4.69 -5.67
C ALA A 39 -22.11 -5.23 -6.75
N ASP A 40 -23.04 -6.10 -6.35
CA ASP A 40 -24.04 -6.66 -7.26
C ASP A 40 -25.16 -5.67 -7.57
N SER A 41 -25.48 -4.80 -6.62
CA SER A 41 -26.43 -3.70 -6.73
C SER A 41 -25.80 -2.37 -6.28
N LEU A 42 -26.46 -1.27 -6.61
CA LEU A 42 -26.05 0.07 -6.19
C LEU A 42 -26.90 0.51 -5.00
N HIS A 43 -26.38 1.44 -4.19
CA HIS A 43 -27.19 2.04 -3.13
C HIS A 43 -28.43 2.74 -3.73
N GLU A 44 -29.60 2.52 -3.16
CA GLU A 44 -30.86 3.06 -3.71
C GLU A 44 -31.22 4.47 -3.20
N THR A 45 -30.69 4.86 -2.05
CA THR A 45 -31.02 6.13 -1.37
C THR A 45 -29.80 6.71 -0.64
N GLY A 46 -29.95 7.92 -0.08
CA GLY A 46 -28.88 8.59 0.67
C GLY A 46 -27.77 9.17 -0.20
N GLN A 47 -26.65 9.53 0.43
CA GLN A 47 -25.50 10.20 -0.21
C GLN A 47 -24.88 9.36 -1.34
N CYS A 48 -24.82 8.03 -1.18
CA CYS A 48 -24.23 7.13 -2.16
C CYS A 48 -25.23 6.63 -3.22
N ARG A 49 -26.44 7.21 -3.33
CA ARG A 49 -27.48 6.74 -4.26
C ARG A 49 -26.94 6.62 -5.69
N GLY A 50 -27.08 5.44 -6.28
CA GLY A 50 -26.59 5.11 -7.62
C GLY A 50 -25.09 4.81 -7.68
N MET A 51 -24.43 4.57 -6.54
CA MET A 51 -23.00 4.29 -6.45
C MET A 51 -22.74 2.91 -5.84
N VAL A 52 -21.55 2.37 -6.10
CA VAL A 52 -21.00 1.22 -5.36
C VAL A 52 -20.48 1.69 -3.99
N ASP A 53 -19.79 2.82 -3.97
CA ASP A 53 -19.35 3.56 -2.77
C ASP A 53 -18.93 4.98 -3.22
N ASP A 54 -18.65 5.87 -2.27
CA ASP A 54 -18.10 7.20 -2.52
C ASP A 54 -16.60 7.12 -2.83
N PHE A 55 -16.16 7.75 -3.92
CA PHE A 55 -14.74 7.79 -4.29
C PHE A 55 -13.86 8.46 -3.24
N SER A 56 -14.38 9.38 -2.43
CA SER A 56 -13.65 10.03 -1.34
C SER A 56 -13.26 9.03 -0.26
N THR A 57 -14.14 8.09 0.10
CA THR A 57 -13.84 6.97 1.02
C THR A 57 -12.67 6.15 0.50
N ILE A 58 -12.73 5.75 -0.77
CA ILE A 58 -11.69 4.95 -1.43
C ILE A 58 -10.35 5.72 -1.47
N LYS A 59 -10.37 7.00 -1.83
CA LYS A 59 -9.18 7.86 -1.87
C LYS A 59 -8.56 8.06 -0.49
N GLN A 60 -9.38 8.20 0.57
CA GLN A 60 -8.87 8.30 1.94
C GLN A 60 -8.17 7.00 2.38
N ALA A 61 -8.75 5.84 2.06
CA ALA A 61 -8.11 4.55 2.35
C ALA A 61 -6.79 4.39 1.60
N LEU A 62 -6.76 4.69 0.29
CA LEU A 62 -5.53 4.66 -0.50
C LEU A 62 -4.50 5.68 0.03
N LYS A 63 -4.91 6.89 0.40
CA LYS A 63 -4.00 7.90 0.97
C LYS A 63 -3.31 7.40 2.24
N LYS A 64 -4.01 6.67 3.11
CA LYS A 64 -3.38 6.07 4.30
C LYS A 64 -2.29 5.06 3.92
N ILE A 65 -2.51 4.28 2.86
CA ILE A 65 -1.50 3.35 2.34
C ILE A 65 -0.31 4.13 1.76
N HIS A 66 -0.57 5.10 0.89
CA HIS A 66 0.46 5.97 0.33
C HIS A 66 1.34 6.58 1.43
N ASP A 67 0.73 7.27 2.40
CA ASP A 67 1.45 7.99 3.45
C ASP A 67 2.21 7.05 4.40
N LEU A 68 1.81 5.77 4.47
CA LEU A 68 2.53 4.74 5.22
C LEU A 68 3.81 4.30 4.49
N PHE A 69 3.79 4.17 3.16
CA PHE A 69 4.90 3.55 2.42
C PHE A 69 5.78 4.50 1.63
N ASP A 70 5.27 5.69 1.27
CA ASP A 70 6.00 6.62 0.43
C ASP A 70 7.29 7.12 1.12
N HIS A 71 8.39 7.12 0.38
CA HIS A 71 9.73 7.45 0.86
C HIS A 71 10.20 6.61 2.06
N ARG A 72 9.78 5.34 2.15
CA ARG A 72 10.21 4.41 3.22
C ARG A 72 11.13 3.30 2.71
N LEU A 73 11.85 2.69 3.65
CA LEU A 73 12.47 1.38 3.49
C LEU A 73 11.51 0.32 4.04
N ILE A 74 10.99 -0.53 3.16
CA ILE A 74 10.13 -1.66 3.52
C ILE A 74 11.02 -2.82 3.96
N LEU A 75 10.72 -3.36 5.14
CA LEU A 75 11.47 -4.45 5.77
C LEU A 75 10.52 -5.61 6.05
N GLU A 76 11.02 -6.82 5.91
CA GLU A 76 10.28 -8.03 6.29
C GLU A 76 10.11 -8.11 7.82
N GLU A 77 9.00 -8.68 8.26
CA GLU A 77 8.70 -8.89 9.69
C GLU A 77 9.45 -10.12 10.26
N ASN A 78 10.73 -10.25 9.95
CA ASN A 78 11.62 -11.31 10.44
C ASN A 78 12.70 -10.73 11.38
N GLU A 79 13.56 -11.59 11.94
CA GLU A 79 14.59 -11.13 12.89
C GLU A 79 15.60 -10.17 12.25
N GLU A 80 16.00 -10.41 11.00
CA GLU A 80 16.92 -9.52 10.27
C GLU A 80 16.31 -8.13 10.04
N GLY A 81 15.05 -8.08 9.57
CA GLY A 81 14.31 -6.85 9.36
C GLY A 81 14.10 -6.06 10.66
N LYS A 82 13.80 -6.74 11.78
CA LYS A 82 13.70 -6.10 13.10
C LYS A 82 15.04 -5.50 13.55
N GLU A 83 16.16 -6.18 13.31
CA GLU A 83 17.50 -5.66 13.63
C GLU A 83 17.87 -4.45 12.76
N LEU A 84 17.58 -4.50 11.46
CA LEU A 84 17.78 -3.35 10.55
C LEU A 84 16.92 -2.15 10.94
N ALA A 85 15.67 -2.37 11.36
CA ALA A 85 14.79 -1.31 11.82
C ALA A 85 15.29 -0.62 13.11
N LYS A 86 15.94 -1.37 14.01
CA LYS A 86 16.59 -0.81 15.21
C LYS A 86 17.75 0.11 14.83
N LYS A 87 18.55 -0.28 13.84
CA LYS A 87 19.71 0.49 13.35
C LYS A 87 19.31 1.77 12.61
N ASN A 88 18.19 1.76 11.90
CA ASN A 88 17.71 2.88 11.05
C ASN A 88 16.63 3.75 11.72
N SER A 89 16.67 3.91 13.03
CA SER A 89 15.56 4.39 13.88
C SER A 89 15.03 5.82 13.68
N ARG A 90 15.39 6.53 12.60
CA ARG A 90 14.87 7.87 12.30
C ARG A 90 13.61 7.89 11.43
N ASP A 91 13.28 6.84 10.69
CA ASP A 91 12.14 6.84 9.76
C ASP A 91 11.45 5.47 9.71
N LYS A 92 10.28 5.32 10.36
CA LYS A 92 9.59 4.03 10.52
C LYS A 92 8.25 3.98 9.78
N ALA A 93 8.13 3.00 8.89
CA ALA A 93 6.89 2.28 8.61
C ALA A 93 7.19 0.79 8.81
N ARG A 94 6.34 0.09 9.59
CA ARG A 94 6.47 -1.36 9.85
C ARG A 94 5.38 -2.07 9.04
N LEU A 95 5.75 -3.17 8.39
CA LEU A 95 4.82 -4.22 7.95
C LEU A 95 4.76 -5.29 9.02
#